data_AF-A0A3A8SIR5-F1
#
_entry.id   AF-A0A3A8SIR5-F1
#
_cell.length_a   1.000
_cell.length_b   1.000
_cell.length_c   1.000
_cell.angle_alpha   90.00
_cell.angle_beta   90.00
_cell.angle_gamma   90.00
#
_symmetry.space_group_name_H-M   'P 1'
#
loop_
_entity.id
_entity.type
_entity.pdbx_description
1 polymer ?
#
loop_
_entity_poly.entity_id
_entity_poly.type
_entity_poly.pdbx_seq_one_letter_code
_entity_poly.pdbx_strand_id
1 'polypeptide(L)'
;MRTFLIGGLLAMAVGCGGPMEQEEEPNLASQEAPLPDCSTSPTNIRIYYDATRTTVIGERGCDCGDWIHWGQISSIYDIRTSC
;
A
#
# COMPACT_ATOMS: atom_id res chain seq x y z
N MET A 1 -28.23 -24.68 -50.58
CA MET A 1 -26.92 -24.80 -49.92
C MET A 1 -26.94 -23.87 -48.72
N ARG A 2 -26.73 -24.42 -47.51
CA ARG A 2 -26.80 -23.75 -46.21
C ARG A 2 -25.36 -23.46 -45.78
N THR A 3 -25.05 -22.24 -45.36
CA THR A 3 -23.93 -22.00 -44.44
C THR A 3 -24.30 -20.87 -43.50
N PHE A 4 -24.77 -21.25 -42.32
CA PHE A 4 -24.90 -20.37 -41.15
C PHE A 4 -23.49 -20.17 -40.56
N LEU A 5 -23.16 -18.93 -40.20
CA LEU A 5 -21.95 -18.58 -39.48
C LEU A 5 -22.02 -19.15 -38.06
N ILE A 6 -21.37 -20.30 -37.88
CA ILE A 6 -21.07 -20.93 -36.58
C ILE A 6 -20.08 -20.02 -35.87
N GLY A 7 -20.44 -19.48 -34.70
CA GLY A 7 -20.03 -20.07 -33.41
C GLY A 7 -18.70 -19.44 -33.01
N GLY A 8 -18.69 -18.48 -32.10
CA GLY A 8 -18.73 -18.82 -30.68
C GLY A 8 -17.30 -18.95 -30.18
N LEU A 9 -16.67 -17.80 -29.90
CA LEU A 9 -15.54 -17.74 -28.97
C LEU A 9 -15.98 -18.46 -27.68
N LEU A 10 -15.24 -19.48 -27.26
CA LEU A 10 -15.01 -19.91 -25.87
C LEU A 10 -14.22 -21.22 -25.92
N ALA A 11 -12.89 -21.11 -26.02
CA ALA A 11 -12.01 -22.23 -25.70
C ALA A 11 -11.87 -22.30 -24.17
N MET A 12 -12.42 -23.36 -23.58
CA MET A 12 -12.23 -23.72 -22.18
C MET A 12 -10.89 -24.47 -22.01
N ALA A 13 -10.11 -24.02 -21.02
CA ALA A 13 -9.25 -24.76 -20.10
C ALA A 13 -8.49 -26.03 -20.57
N VAL A 14 -7.16 -26.01 -20.41
CA VAL A 14 -6.38 -27.10 -19.78
C VAL A 14 -5.19 -26.51 -19.04
N GLY A 15 -5.06 -26.89 -17.76
CA GLY A 15 -4.16 -26.27 -16.79
C GLY A 15 -2.69 -26.57 -17.01
N CYS A 16 -1.86 -25.59 -16.66
CA CYS A 16 -0.48 -25.79 -16.26
C CYS A 16 -0.46 -25.86 -14.72
N GLY A 17 -1.10 -26.90 -14.17
CA GLY A 17 -0.98 -27.24 -12.76
C GLY A 17 0.29 -28.06 -12.57
N GLY A 18 1.44 -27.37 -12.51
CA GLY A 18 2.64 -27.97 -11.91
C GLY A 18 2.40 -28.18 -10.41
N PRO A 19 3.14 -29.09 -9.76
CA PRO A 19 3.01 -29.28 -8.32
C PRO A 19 3.16 -27.93 -7.64
N MET A 20 2.07 -27.49 -7.01
CA MET A 20 2.13 -26.43 -6.04
C MET A 20 2.92 -27.01 -4.86
N GLU A 21 4.23 -26.77 -4.85
CA GLU A 21 4.97 -26.70 -3.60
C GLU A 21 4.11 -25.82 -2.68
N GLN A 22 3.77 -26.32 -1.51
CA GLN A 22 3.17 -25.49 -0.48
C GLN A 22 4.17 -24.38 -0.19
N GLU A 23 3.99 -23.24 -0.84
CA GLU A 23 4.65 -21.99 -0.48
C GLU A 23 4.18 -21.72 0.93
N GLU A 24 5.06 -22.06 1.88
CA GLU A 24 4.95 -21.69 3.27
C GLU A 24 4.50 -20.24 3.32
N GLU A 25 3.29 -20.00 3.84
CA GLU A 25 2.71 -18.66 3.93
C GLU A 25 3.80 -17.73 4.45
N PRO A 26 4.22 -16.71 3.67
CA PRO A 26 5.34 -15.88 4.08
C PRO A 26 5.01 -15.33 5.46
N ASN A 27 5.88 -15.62 6.42
CA ASN A 27 5.69 -15.19 7.80
C ASN A 27 5.83 -13.66 7.82
N LEU A 28 4.74 -12.95 7.53
CA LEU A 28 4.66 -11.48 7.45
C LEU A 28 4.92 -10.81 8.81
N ALA A 29 5.19 -11.59 9.85
CA ALA A 29 5.29 -11.15 11.23
C ALA A 29 6.56 -10.36 11.58
N SER A 30 7.57 -10.28 10.71
CA SER A 30 8.82 -9.61 11.10
C SER A 30 9.65 -9.02 9.94
N GLN A 31 9.01 -8.42 8.94
CA GLN A 31 9.73 -7.58 7.99
C GLN A 31 9.64 -6.11 8.44
N GLU A 32 10.49 -5.72 9.37
CA GLU A 32 10.72 -4.31 9.69
C GLU A 32 11.52 -3.70 8.53
N ALA A 33 10.82 -2.98 7.64
CA ALA A 33 11.51 -2.19 6.63
C ALA A 33 12.42 -1.16 7.32
N PRO A 34 13.63 -0.89 6.79
CA PRO A 34 14.51 0.12 7.38
C PRO A 34 13.79 1.47 7.46
N LEU A 35 13.90 2.13 8.62
CA LEU A 35 13.35 3.46 8.81
C LEU A 35 14.09 4.45 7.89
N PRO A 36 13.38 5.43 7.31
CA PRO A 36 14.03 6.46 6.50
C PRO A 36 14.94 7.33 7.35
N ASP A 37 16.04 7.78 6.76
CA ASP A 37 16.97 8.72 7.39
C ASP A 37 16.45 10.16 7.29
N CYS A 38 16.13 10.75 8.43
CA CYS A 38 15.65 12.12 8.52
C CYS A 38 16.77 13.13 8.85
N SER A 39 17.99 12.69 9.14
CA SER A 39 19.09 13.55 9.64
C SER A 39 19.45 14.72 8.73
N THR A 40 19.30 14.55 7.41
CA THR A 40 19.54 15.61 6.41
C THR A 40 18.29 16.00 5.63
N SER A 41 17.12 15.44 5.99
CA SER A 41 15.87 15.67 5.28
C SER A 41 15.18 16.91 5.83
N PRO A 42 14.57 17.75 4.97
CA PRO A 42 13.76 18.87 5.46
C PRO A 42 12.53 18.35 6.21
N THR A 43 11.99 19.16 7.12
CA THR A 43 10.72 18.83 7.79
C THR A 43 9.62 18.67 6.73
N ASN A 44 8.99 17.50 6.75
CA ASN A 44 7.87 17.17 5.89
C ASN A 44 7.01 16.13 6.62
N ILE A 45 6.05 16.62 7.40
CA ILE A 45 5.12 15.79 8.17
C ILE A 45 3.76 15.85 7.49
N ARG A 46 3.22 14.67 7.17
CA ARG A 46 1.81 14.49 6.82
C ARG A 46 1.03 14.23 8.10
N ILE A 47 0.10 15.13 8.42
CA ILE A 47 -0.81 15.01 9.56
C ILE A 47 -2.13 14.48 9.02
N TYR A 48 -2.50 13.26 9.40
CA TYR A 48 -3.71 12.59 8.96
C TYR A 48 -4.87 12.87 9.91
N TYR A 49 -6.04 13.14 9.35
CA TYR A 49 -7.25 13.39 10.10
C TYR A 49 -8.31 12.32 9.88
N ASP A 50 -9.28 12.25 10.79
CA ASP A 50 -10.50 11.48 10.63
C ASP A 50 -11.34 11.98 9.43
N ALA A 51 -12.41 11.24 9.10
CA ALA A 51 -13.28 11.55 7.98
C ALA A 51 -13.93 12.95 8.06
N THR A 52 -14.06 13.52 9.26
CA THR A 52 -14.64 14.85 9.49
C THR A 52 -13.60 15.98 9.55
N ARG A 53 -12.30 15.66 9.43
CA ARG A 53 -11.19 16.61 9.58
C ARG A 53 -11.19 17.35 10.93
N THR A 54 -11.60 16.69 12.00
CA THR A 54 -11.67 17.29 13.35
C THR A 54 -10.61 16.76 14.30
N THR A 55 -10.17 15.51 14.10
CA THR A 55 -9.26 14.82 15.01
C THR A 55 -8.04 14.31 14.24
N VAL A 56 -6.84 14.53 14.78
CA VAL A 56 -5.62 13.93 14.24
C VAL A 56 -5.60 12.45 14.61
N ILE A 57 -5.50 11.60 13.60
CA ILE A 57 -5.52 10.13 13.77
C ILE A 57 -4.16 9.49 13.48
N GLY A 58 -3.19 10.25 12.97
CA GLY A 58 -1.83 9.78 12.76
C GLY A 58 -0.94 10.79 12.08
N GLU A 59 0.37 10.55 12.11
CA GLU A 59 1.36 11.37 11.44
C GLU A 59 2.44 10.50 10.79
N ARG A 60 2.94 10.92 9.63
CA ARG A 60 4.07 10.27 8.92
C ARG A 60 5.00 11.32 8.35
N GLY A 61 6.30 11.18 8.55
CA GLY A 61 7.28 12.06 7.90
C GLY A 61 8.50 12.36 8.75
N CYS A 62 9.37 13.22 8.23
CA CYS A 62 10.52 13.73 8.97
C CYS A 62 10.15 15.03 9.71
N ASP A 63 10.40 15.08 11.00
CA ASP A 63 10.24 16.25 11.85
C ASP A 63 11.60 16.61 12.47
N CYS A 64 12.24 17.67 11.97
CA CYS A 64 13.45 18.22 12.59
C CYS A 64 14.61 17.22 12.77
N GLY A 65 14.71 16.22 11.90
CA GLY A 65 15.72 15.16 11.99
C GLY A 65 15.19 13.83 12.52
N ASP A 66 13.98 13.80 13.09
CA ASP A 66 13.36 12.59 13.63
C ASP A 66 12.30 12.03 12.68
N TRP A 67 12.24 10.70 12.57
CA TRP A 67 11.18 10.03 11.83
C TRP A 67 9.94 9.85 12.70
N ILE A 68 8.83 10.48 12.30
CA ILE A 68 7.53 10.35 12.94
C ILE A 68 6.71 9.28 12.22
N HIS A 69 6.28 8.27 12.99
CA HIS A 69 5.41 7.20 12.49
C HIS A 69 4.48 6.70 13.60
N TRP A 70 3.24 7.19 13.64
CA TRP A 70 2.23 6.70 14.59
C TRP A 70 0.80 6.86 14.09
N GLY A 71 -0.12 5.99 14.53
CA GLY A 71 -1.55 6.12 14.20
C GLY A 71 -1.91 5.64 12.79
N GLN A 72 -3.08 6.07 12.31
CA GLN A 72 -3.69 5.65 11.04
C GLN A 72 -3.35 6.60 9.88
N ILE A 73 -3.44 6.10 8.66
CA ILE A 73 -3.33 6.88 7.43
C ILE A 73 -4.74 7.10 6.88
N SER A 74 -5.01 8.31 6.39
CA SER A 74 -6.23 8.64 5.66
C SER A 74 -5.93 9.46 4.40
N SER A 75 -6.93 9.65 3.56
CA SER A 75 -6.84 10.55 2.40
C SER A 75 -6.96 12.04 2.79
N ILE A 76 -7.34 12.35 4.02
CA ILE A 76 -7.52 13.70 4.54
C ILE A 76 -6.29 14.03 5.37
N TYR A 77 -5.41 14.86 4.82
CA TYR A 77 -4.18 15.23 5.49
C TYR A 77 -3.77 16.67 5.21
N ASP A 78 -3.02 17.24 6.13
CA ASP A 78 -2.27 18.48 5.95
C ASP A 78 -0.76 18.19 5.93
N ILE A 79 0.01 19.11 5.36
CA ILE A 79 1.48 19.02 5.34
C ILE A 79 2.05 20.13 6.21
N ARG A 80 2.87 19.74 7.18
CA ARG A 80 3.70 20.65 7.97
C ARG A 80 5.14 20.56 7.46
N THR A 81 5.73 21.71 7.12
CA THR A 81 7.10 21.81 6.60
C THR A 81 8.04 22.60 7.51
N SER A 82 7.59 22.94 8.72
CA SER A 82 8.37 23.70 9.70
C SER A 82 8.52 22.93 11.01
N CYS A 83 9.71 23.08 11.59
CA CYS A 83 9.96 23.06 13.02
C CYS A 83 9.56 24.45 13.59
#